data_AF-A0A093G0W5-F1
#
_entry.id   AF-A0A093G0W5-F1
#
_cell.length_a   1.000
_cell.length_b   1.000
_cell.length_c   1.000
_cell.angle_alpha   90.00
_cell.angle_beta   90.00
_cell.angle_gamma   90.00
#
_symmetry.space_group_name_H-M   'P 1'
#
loop_
_entity.id
_entity.type
_entity.pdbx_description
1 polymer ?
#
loop_
_entity_poly.entity_id
_entity_poly.type
_entity_poly.pdbx_seq_one_letter_code
_entity_poly.pdbx_strand_id
1 'polypeptide(L)'
;RSNVQEQTRRQVALLNATAQDLFSLYLKCQGEPFSSETDRLCNPNGIFFPAFRVNRTSERKEVMVAMYKLFAFLNASLGNITRDQEELNPTAKELLDRLHNTTKTTRGLISNLTCLLCKNYNIFQVDVSYGESSKGKSSFKKKQQGCQVLRKYVQVIAQAARVL
;
A
#
# COMPACT_ATOMS: atom_id res chain seq x y z
N ARG A 1 18.94 -20.64 -7.34
CA ARG A 1 19.04 -19.43 -6.49
C ARG A 1 18.13 -18.36 -7.07
N SER A 2 17.10 -17.95 -6.34
CA SER A 2 16.17 -16.93 -6.82
C SER A 2 16.82 -15.54 -6.80
N ASN A 3 16.73 -14.79 -7.89
CA ASN A 3 17.25 -13.43 -7.98
C ASN A 3 16.30 -12.48 -7.21
N VAL A 4 16.74 -11.98 -6.06
CA VAL A 4 15.96 -11.09 -5.17
C VAL A 4 15.45 -9.85 -5.91
N GLN A 5 16.23 -9.32 -6.86
CA GLN A 5 15.82 -8.17 -7.68
C GLN A 5 14.64 -8.51 -8.60
N GLU A 6 14.70 -9.66 -9.28
CA GLU A 6 13.59 -10.12 -10.13
C GLU A 6 12.36 -10.49 -9.30
N GLN A 7 12.54 -11.08 -8.12
CA GLN A 7 11.43 -11.31 -7.18
C GLN A 7 10.77 -9.99 -6.77
N THR A 8 11.57 -8.96 -6.46
CA THR A 8 11.07 -7.62 -6.11
C THR A 8 10.26 -7.05 -7.27
N ARG A 9 10.79 -7.09 -8.50
CA ARG A 9 10.10 -6.60 -9.70
C ARG A 9 8.76 -7.32 -9.93
N ARG A 10 8.74 -8.65 -9.82
CA ARG A 10 7.53 -9.46 -9.98
C ARG A 10 6.47 -9.16 -8.92
N GLN A 11 6.88 -9.01 -7.66
CA GLN A 11 5.95 -8.69 -6.57
C GLN A 11 5.35 -7.29 -6.73
N VAL A 12 6.14 -6.28 -7.14
CA VAL A 12 5.61 -4.95 -7.44
C VAL A 12 4.66 -4.98 -8.64
N ALA A 13 4.99 -5.75 -9.69
CA ALA A 13 4.10 -5.92 -10.83
C ALA A 13 2.77 -6.60 -10.44
N LEU A 14 2.80 -7.62 -9.58
CA LEU A 14 1.61 -8.27 -9.04
C LEU A 14 0.75 -7.28 -8.26
N LEU A 15 1.36 -6.54 -7.32
CA LEU A 15 0.66 -5.53 -6.54
C LEU A 15 -0.01 -4.47 -7.42
N ASN A 16 0.69 -4.01 -8.45
CA ASN A 16 0.13 -3.05 -9.42
C ASN A 16 -1.06 -3.63 -10.19
N ALA A 17 -0.94 -4.88 -10.67
CA ALA A 17 -1.99 -5.54 -11.44
C ALA A 17 -3.28 -5.74 -10.63
N THR A 18 -3.18 -5.96 -9.31
CA THR A 18 -4.35 -6.22 -8.44
C THR A 18 -4.85 -4.98 -7.69
N ALA A 19 -4.15 -3.84 -7.79
CA ALA A 19 -4.43 -2.67 -6.96
C ALA A 19 -5.82 -2.07 -7.25
N GLN A 20 -6.18 -1.93 -8.53
CA GLN A 20 -7.46 -1.36 -8.92
C GLN A 20 -8.62 -2.25 -8.48
N ASP A 21 -8.49 -3.57 -8.64
CA ASP A 21 -9.53 -4.53 -8.22
C ASP A 21 -9.76 -4.50 -6.71
N LEU A 22 -8.68 -4.43 -5.92
CA LEU A 22 -8.78 -4.29 -4.47
C LEU A 22 -9.52 -2.99 -4.08
N PHE A 23 -9.21 -1.88 -4.74
CA PHE A 23 -9.88 -0.61 -4.47
C PHE A 23 -11.37 -0.65 -4.84
N SER A 24 -11.70 -1.15 -6.03
CA SER A 24 -13.08 -1.31 -6.47
C SER A 24 -13.89 -2.22 -5.54
N LEU A 25 -13.31 -3.34 -5.09
CA LEU A 25 -13.95 -4.24 -4.15
C LEU A 25 -14.17 -3.59 -2.79
N TYR A 26 -13.18 -2.84 -2.29
CA TYR A 26 -13.32 -2.11 -1.03
C TYR A 26 -14.51 -1.14 -1.08
N LEU A 27 -14.66 -0.36 -2.15
CA LEU A 27 -15.77 0.59 -2.32
C LEU A 27 -17.12 -0.14 -2.36
N LYS A 28 -17.20 -1.24 -3.12
CA LYS A 28 -18.41 -2.07 -3.19
C LYS A 28 -18.84 -2.57 -1.81
N CYS A 29 -17.90 -3.02 -0.99
CA CYS A 29 -18.19 -3.48 0.38
C CYS A 29 -18.53 -2.34 1.35
N GLN A 30 -18.14 -1.10 1.08
CA GLN A 30 -18.54 0.03 1.94
C GLN A 30 -19.99 0.45 1.73
N GLY A 31 -20.53 0.23 0.52
CA GLY A 31 -21.87 0.65 0.11
C GLY A 31 -22.00 2.17 -0.06
N GLU A 32 -23.23 2.65 -0.19
CA GLU A 32 -23.52 4.09 -0.26
C GLU A 32 -23.11 4.80 1.04
N PRO A 33 -22.55 6.03 0.96
CA PRO A 33 -22.30 6.84 -0.23
C PRO A 33 -20.93 6.60 -0.91
N PHE A 34 -20.16 5.60 -0.48
CA PHE A 34 -18.79 5.39 -0.98
C PHE A 34 -18.74 4.91 -2.43
N SER A 35 -19.75 4.16 -2.88
CA SER A 35 -19.89 3.73 -4.28
C SER A 35 -20.18 4.88 -5.24
N SER A 36 -21.04 5.82 -4.86
CA SER A 36 -21.47 6.94 -5.73
C SER A 36 -20.60 8.18 -5.61
N GLU A 37 -20.10 8.51 -4.42
CA GLU A 37 -19.33 9.72 -4.15
C GLU A 37 -17.82 9.46 -4.00
N THR A 38 -17.29 8.49 -4.76
CA THR A 38 -15.89 8.04 -4.68
C THR A 38 -14.88 9.19 -4.80
N ASP A 39 -15.13 10.15 -5.70
CA ASP A 39 -14.24 11.30 -5.92
C ASP A 39 -14.20 12.28 -4.77
N ARG A 40 -15.31 12.44 -4.06
CA ARG A 40 -15.38 13.32 -2.88
C ARG A 40 -14.81 12.62 -1.66
N LEU A 41 -15.26 11.40 -1.39
CA LEU A 41 -14.98 10.69 -0.14
C LEU A 41 -13.58 10.08 -0.11
N CYS A 42 -13.12 9.55 -1.24
CA CYS A 42 -11.85 8.83 -1.32
C CYS A 42 -10.73 9.68 -1.90
N ASN A 43 -10.90 11.01 -1.99
CA ASN A 43 -9.86 11.93 -2.41
C ASN A 43 -8.64 11.85 -1.46
N PRO A 44 -7.43 11.56 -1.98
CA PRO A 44 -6.25 11.35 -1.13
C PRO A 44 -5.57 12.64 -0.66
N ASN A 45 -6.03 13.83 -1.05
CA ASN A 45 -5.33 15.10 -0.76
C ASN A 45 -5.26 15.44 0.74
N GLY A 46 -6.16 14.88 1.57
CA GLY A 46 -6.22 15.14 3.00
C GLY A 46 -5.49 14.13 3.89
N ILE A 47 -4.85 13.12 3.31
CA ILE A 47 -4.14 12.08 4.09
C ILE A 47 -2.63 12.24 3.96
N PHE A 48 -1.92 11.92 5.04
CA PHE A 48 -0.48 11.71 4.95
C PHE A 48 -0.19 10.45 4.12
N PHE A 49 0.68 10.60 3.12
CA PHE A 49 1.21 9.49 2.33
C PHE A 49 2.67 9.82 1.97
N PRO A 50 3.62 8.89 2.11
CA PRO A 50 5.03 9.16 1.86
C PRO A 50 5.26 9.60 0.41
N ALA A 51 6.06 10.65 0.23
CA ALA A 51 6.39 11.14 -1.09
C ALA A 51 7.23 10.09 -1.86
N PHE A 52 6.81 9.74 -3.07
CA PHE A 52 7.53 8.83 -3.95
C PHE A 52 8.13 9.60 -5.15
N ARG A 53 9.20 10.34 -4.88
CA ARG A 53 9.84 11.27 -5.83
C ARG A 53 11.06 10.63 -6.52
N VAL A 54 10.86 9.47 -7.12
CA VAL A 54 11.90 8.77 -7.89
C VAL A 54 11.40 8.43 -9.29
N ASN A 55 12.32 8.35 -10.25
CA ASN A 55 12.05 8.04 -11.65
C ASN A 55 13.13 7.07 -12.19
N ARG A 56 13.06 6.76 -13.49
CA ARG A 56 13.99 5.80 -14.13
C ARG A 56 15.45 6.25 -14.17
N THR A 57 15.72 7.55 -14.00
CA THR A 57 17.07 8.13 -14.00
C THR A 57 17.61 8.38 -12.60
N SER A 58 16.78 8.23 -11.55
CA SER A 58 17.22 8.30 -10.15
C SER A 58 18.25 7.23 -9.82
N GLU A 59 19.10 7.50 -8.83
CA GLU A 59 20.06 6.50 -8.37
C GLU A 59 19.35 5.25 -7.83
N ARG A 60 19.90 4.07 -8.12
CA ARG A 60 19.26 2.81 -7.70
C ARG A 60 19.12 2.70 -6.19
N LYS A 61 20.08 3.23 -5.42
CA LYS A 61 20.00 3.33 -3.96
C LYS A 61 18.76 4.12 -3.51
N GLU A 62 18.54 5.29 -4.10
CA GLU A 62 17.39 6.15 -3.79
C GLU A 62 16.06 5.49 -4.14
N VAL A 63 15.99 4.82 -5.30
CA VAL A 63 14.82 4.04 -5.70
C VAL A 63 14.49 2.98 -4.65
N MET A 64 15.49 2.21 -4.19
CA MET A 64 15.27 1.16 -3.20
C MET A 64 14.84 1.73 -1.83
N VAL A 65 15.42 2.85 -1.40
CA VAL A 65 15.02 3.53 -0.16
C VAL A 65 13.58 4.07 -0.28
N ALA A 66 13.23 4.71 -1.40
CA ALA A 66 11.88 5.21 -1.62
C ALA A 66 10.84 4.07 -1.67
N MET A 67 11.18 2.94 -2.32
CA MET A 67 10.35 1.74 -2.34
C MET A 67 10.15 1.19 -0.93
N TYR A 68 11.22 1.10 -0.13
CA TYR A 68 11.13 0.61 1.24
C TYR A 68 10.18 1.49 2.07
N LYS A 69 10.34 2.81 2.02
CA LYS A 69 9.47 3.76 2.74
C LYS A 69 8.00 3.62 2.31
N LEU A 70 7.76 3.51 1.01
CA LEU A 70 6.42 3.30 0.45
C LEU A 70 5.78 2.02 0.98
N PHE A 71 6.46 0.88 0.85
CA PHE A 71 5.89 -0.41 1.22
C PHE A 71 5.78 -0.60 2.74
N ALA A 72 6.70 -0.02 3.52
CA ALA A 72 6.59 0.00 4.98
C ALA A 72 5.33 0.76 5.44
N PHE A 73 5.07 1.94 4.85
CA PHE A 73 3.84 2.69 5.09
C PHE A 73 2.61 1.87 4.69
N LEU A 74 2.59 1.35 3.46
CA LEU A 74 1.45 0.57 2.93
C LEU A 74 1.16 -0.66 3.79
N ASN A 75 2.17 -1.39 4.24
CA ASN A 75 1.99 -2.56 5.10
C ASN A 75 1.31 -2.20 6.42
N ALA A 76 1.71 -1.10 7.06
CA ALA A 76 1.06 -0.62 8.27
C ALA A 76 -0.39 -0.16 8.02
N SER A 77 -0.61 0.61 6.95
CA SER A 77 -1.95 1.09 6.60
C SER A 77 -2.90 -0.06 6.21
N LEU A 78 -2.45 -1.04 5.43
CA LEU A 78 -3.24 -2.22 5.09
C LEU A 78 -3.60 -3.03 6.34
N GLY A 79 -2.69 -3.15 7.32
CA GLY A 79 -3.01 -3.78 8.61
C GLY A 79 -4.09 -3.04 9.40
N ASN A 80 -4.10 -1.70 9.38
CA ASN A 80 -5.18 -0.92 9.99
C ASN A 80 -6.51 -1.09 9.24
N ILE A 81 -6.47 -0.98 7.91
CA ILE A 81 -7.65 -1.15 7.06
C ILE A 81 -8.25 -2.54 7.24
N THR A 82 -7.43 -3.58 7.29
CA THR A 82 -7.90 -4.96 7.46
C THR A 82 -8.63 -5.14 8.78
N ARG A 83 -8.03 -4.68 9.89
CA ARG A 83 -8.69 -4.72 11.21
C ARG A 83 -10.00 -3.93 11.24
N ASP A 84 -10.01 -2.75 10.66
CA ASP A 84 -11.24 -1.96 10.55
C ASP A 84 -12.30 -2.67 9.69
N GLN A 85 -11.92 -3.36 8.62
CA GLN A 85 -12.85 -4.12 7.78
C GLN A 85 -13.34 -5.41 8.44
N GLU A 86 -12.53 -6.07 9.27
CA GLU A 86 -12.95 -7.21 10.08
C GLU A 86 -14.05 -6.80 11.07
N GLU A 87 -13.97 -5.60 11.64
CA GLU A 87 -15.01 -5.04 12.51
C GLU A 87 -16.24 -4.56 11.72
N LEU A 88 -16.03 -3.82 10.62
CA LEU A 88 -17.10 -3.12 9.90
C LEU A 88 -17.86 -4.00 8.92
N ASN A 89 -17.19 -4.94 8.27
CA ASN A 89 -17.73 -5.79 7.20
C ASN A 89 -17.25 -7.25 7.37
N PRO A 90 -17.54 -7.93 8.50
CA PRO A 90 -16.99 -9.26 8.82
C PRO A 90 -17.37 -10.35 7.82
N THR A 91 -18.47 -10.17 7.07
CA THR A 91 -18.95 -11.14 6.07
C THR A 91 -18.32 -10.93 4.70
N ALA A 92 -17.56 -9.85 4.48
CA ALA A 92 -16.90 -9.53 3.22
C ALA A 92 -15.61 -10.35 3.02
N LYS A 93 -15.74 -11.68 3.01
CA LYS A 93 -14.60 -12.62 2.97
C LYS A 93 -13.62 -12.34 1.84
N GLU A 94 -14.13 -12.07 0.63
CA GLU A 94 -13.28 -11.77 -0.53
C GLU A 94 -12.42 -10.51 -0.31
N LEU A 95 -12.98 -9.46 0.31
CA LEU A 95 -12.24 -8.24 0.60
C LEU A 95 -11.13 -8.52 1.63
N LEU A 96 -11.47 -9.22 2.71
CA LEU A 96 -10.53 -9.56 3.77
C LEU A 96 -9.37 -10.41 3.22
N ASP A 97 -9.68 -11.43 2.40
CA ASP A 97 -8.66 -12.28 1.77
C ASP A 97 -7.72 -11.48 0.87
N ARG A 98 -8.26 -10.56 0.04
CA ARG A 98 -7.43 -9.70 -0.83
C ARG A 98 -6.57 -8.73 -0.02
N LEU A 99 -7.09 -8.16 1.07
CA LEU A 99 -6.32 -7.30 1.99
C LEU A 99 -5.18 -8.07 2.67
N HIS A 100 -5.47 -9.27 3.18
CA HIS A 100 -4.47 -10.16 3.79
C HIS A 100 -3.38 -10.57 2.78
N ASN A 101 -3.77 -10.94 1.56
CA ASN A 101 -2.82 -11.32 0.49
C ASN A 101 -1.94 -10.14 0.04
N THR A 102 -2.53 -8.95 -0.07
CA THR A 102 -1.79 -7.71 -0.39
C THR A 102 -0.78 -7.39 0.71
N THR A 103 -1.21 -7.50 1.98
CA THR A 103 -0.34 -7.31 3.15
C THR A 103 0.81 -8.31 3.17
N LYS A 104 0.53 -9.60 2.94
CA LYS A 104 1.55 -10.66 2.87
C LYS A 104 2.57 -10.39 1.77
N THR A 105 2.12 -10.01 0.58
CA THR A 105 2.99 -9.67 -0.56
C THR A 105 3.86 -8.45 -0.24
N THR A 106 3.27 -7.43 0.38
CA THR A 106 3.99 -6.22 0.80
C THR A 106 5.06 -6.53 1.85
N ARG A 107 4.78 -7.39 2.82
CA ARG A 107 5.78 -7.86 3.80
C ARG A 107 6.95 -8.58 3.13
N GLY A 108 6.69 -9.42 2.13
CA GLY A 108 7.72 -10.07 1.33
C GLY A 108 8.60 -9.07 0.57
N LEU A 109 8.01 -8.03 -0.01
CA LEU A 109 8.73 -6.94 -0.68
C LEU A 109 9.63 -6.19 0.27
N ILE A 110 9.15 -5.84 1.47
CA ILE A 110 9.97 -5.17 2.49
C ILE A 110 11.20 -6.01 2.81
N SER A 111 11.03 -7.32 3.02
CA SER A 111 12.17 -8.22 3.29
C SER A 111 13.18 -8.26 2.14
N ASN A 112 12.71 -8.28 0.89
CA ASN A 112 13.59 -8.26 -0.28
C ASN A 112 14.34 -6.93 -0.38
N LEU A 113 13.66 -5.81 -0.15
CA LEU A 113 14.26 -4.47 -0.16
C LEU A 113 15.28 -4.31 0.97
N THR A 114 15.01 -4.80 2.18
CA THR A 114 16.02 -4.85 3.27
C THR A 114 17.25 -5.61 2.81
N CYS A 115 17.09 -6.79 2.19
CA CYS A 115 18.22 -7.59 1.71
C CYS A 115 19.06 -6.83 0.67
N LEU A 116 18.42 -6.18 -0.30
CA LEU A 116 19.09 -5.38 -1.32
C LEU A 116 19.81 -4.15 -0.72
N LEU A 117 19.15 -3.45 0.20
CA LEU A 117 19.69 -2.27 0.88
C LEU A 117 20.90 -2.61 1.74
N CYS A 118 20.83 -3.69 2.51
CA CYS A 118 21.93 -4.15 3.34
C CYS A 118 23.11 -4.62 2.48
N LYS A 119 22.88 -5.50 1.50
CA LYS A 119 23.97 -6.14 0.74
C LYS A 119 24.66 -5.21 -0.26
N ASN A 120 23.90 -4.33 -0.91
CA ASN A 120 24.43 -3.53 -2.01
C ASN A 120 24.83 -2.11 -1.56
N TYR A 121 24.29 -1.63 -0.44
CA TYR A 121 24.42 -0.23 -0.04
C TYR A 121 24.79 -0.02 1.44
N ASN A 122 24.99 -1.09 2.22
CA ASN A 122 25.29 -1.04 3.66
C ASN A 122 24.27 -0.21 4.48
N ILE A 123 23.01 -0.21 4.05
CA ILE A 123 21.90 0.44 4.77
C ILE A 123 21.21 -0.61 5.62
N PHE A 124 21.27 -0.46 6.95
CA PHE A 124 20.64 -1.39 7.91
C PHE A 124 19.34 -0.85 8.50
N GLN A 125 19.12 0.46 8.41
CA GLN A 125 17.93 1.14 8.90
C GLN A 125 17.48 2.17 7.87
N VAL A 126 16.16 2.29 7.70
CA VAL A 126 15.53 3.29 6.85
C VAL A 126 14.47 4.01 7.67
N ASP A 127 14.58 5.32 7.74
CA ASP A 127 13.58 6.13 8.45
C ASP A 127 12.25 6.08 7.72
N VAL A 128 11.21 5.62 8.43
CA VAL A 128 9.86 5.48 7.92
C VAL A 128 8.90 6.31 8.75
N SER A 129 7.88 6.84 8.09
CA SER A 129 6.77 7.53 8.73
C SER A 129 5.50 6.73 8.48
N TYR A 130 4.68 6.57 9.51
CA TYR A 130 3.42 5.86 9.44
C TYR A 130 2.24 6.83 9.36
N GLY A 131 1.14 6.38 8.76
CA GLY A 131 -0.09 7.16 8.71
C GLY A 131 -0.76 7.29 10.07
N GLU A 132 -1.68 8.24 10.18
CA GLU A 132 -2.48 8.44 11.38
C GLU A 132 -3.27 7.17 11.74
N SER A 133 -3.37 6.87 13.04
CA SER A 133 -4.17 5.74 13.52
C SER A 133 -5.66 5.99 13.26
N SER A 134 -6.39 4.93 12.91
CA SER A 134 -7.86 4.96 12.82
C SER A 134 -8.54 4.66 14.16
N LYS A 135 -7.77 4.35 15.22
CA LYS A 135 -8.28 4.06 16.56
C LYS A 135 -9.04 5.26 17.12
N GLY A 136 -10.24 5.02 17.64
CA GLY A 136 -11.12 6.05 18.21
C GLY A 136 -11.86 6.90 17.18
N LYS A 137 -11.62 6.71 15.87
CA LYS A 137 -12.41 7.38 14.82
C LYS A 137 -13.76 6.69 14.64
N SER A 138 -14.75 7.46 14.18
CA SER A 138 -16.06 6.92 13.83
C SER A 138 -15.96 5.93 12.65
N SER A 139 -16.93 5.01 12.56
CA SER A 139 -17.00 4.04 11.46
C SER A 139 -16.90 4.71 10.08
N PHE A 140 -17.60 5.83 9.87
CA PHE A 140 -17.52 6.58 8.62
C PHE A 140 -16.10 7.08 8.32
N LYS A 141 -15.40 7.62 9.31
CA LYS A 141 -14.02 8.11 9.14
C LYS A 141 -13.02 6.99 8.93
N LYS A 142 -13.20 5.82 9.57
CA LYS A 142 -12.42 4.61 9.27
C LYS A 142 -12.59 4.19 7.81
N LYS A 143 -13.84 4.09 7.34
CA LYS A 143 -14.18 3.77 5.93
C LYS A 143 -13.52 4.75 4.96
N GLN A 144 -13.67 6.05 5.24
CA GLN A 144 -13.11 7.16 4.46
C GLN A 144 -11.60 7.09 4.38
N GLN A 145 -10.91 7.01 5.52
CA GLN A 145 -9.46 6.92 5.55
C GLN A 145 -8.95 5.70 4.77
N GLY A 146 -9.60 4.54 4.91
CA GLY A 146 -9.23 3.34 4.18
C GLY A 146 -9.35 3.50 2.66
N CYS A 147 -10.43 4.09 2.15
CA CYS A 147 -10.57 4.30 0.71
C CYS A 147 -9.63 5.37 0.17
N GLN A 148 -9.32 6.42 0.93
CA GLN A 148 -8.34 7.44 0.55
C GLN A 148 -6.94 6.84 0.39
N VAL A 149 -6.53 5.98 1.35
CA VAL A 149 -5.25 5.28 1.28
C VAL A 149 -5.20 4.34 0.09
N LEU A 150 -6.24 3.52 -0.11
CA LEU A 150 -6.28 2.58 -1.24
C LEU A 150 -6.29 3.30 -2.59
N ARG A 151 -7.00 4.42 -2.72
CA ARG A 151 -6.96 5.25 -3.93
C ARG A 151 -5.54 5.79 -4.19
N LYS A 152 -4.85 6.27 -3.16
CA LYS A 152 -3.47 6.73 -3.30
C LYS A 152 -2.51 5.60 -3.64
N TYR A 153 -2.73 4.42 -3.06
CA TYR A 153 -1.98 3.21 -3.36
C TYR A 153 -2.05 2.87 -4.85
N VAL A 154 -3.25 2.84 -5.46
CA VAL A 154 -3.41 2.60 -6.92
C VAL A 154 -2.55 3.55 -7.75
N GLN A 155 -2.51 4.83 -7.39
CA GLN A 155 -1.73 5.83 -8.13
C GLN A 155 -0.22 5.58 -8.02
N VAL A 156 0.27 5.35 -6.80
CA VAL A 156 1.71 5.27 -6.54
C VAL A 156 2.30 3.92 -6.95
N ILE A 157 1.56 2.82 -6.84
CA ILE A 157 2.05 1.50 -7.23
C ILE A 157 2.31 1.40 -8.74
N ALA A 158 1.51 2.11 -9.56
CA ALA A 158 1.74 2.21 -11.00
C ALA A 158 3.04 2.94 -11.32
N GLN A 159 3.39 3.99 -10.58
CA GLN A 159 4.69 4.65 -10.71
C GLN A 159 5.82 3.73 -10.24
N ALA A 160 5.63 3.06 -9.11
CA ALA A 160 6.63 2.14 -8.56
C ALA A 160 6.97 1.02 -9.55
N ALA A 161 5.96 0.40 -10.17
CA ALA A 161 6.13 -0.67 -11.16
C ALA A 161 6.88 -0.21 -12.43
N ARG A 162 6.87 1.09 -12.75
CA ARG A 162 7.57 1.64 -13.93
C ARG A 162 9.05 1.94 -13.69
N VAL A 163 9.43 2.17 -12.42
CA VAL A 163 10.78 2.61 -12.02
C VAL A 163 11.70 1.42 -11.69
N LEU A 164 11.14 0.31 -11.23
CA LEU A 164 11.84 -0.97 -11.09
C LEU A 164 12.02 -1.64 -12.46
#